data_AF-A0A3B8Y1Y9-F1
#
_entry.id   AF-A0A3B8Y1Y9-F1
#
_cell.length_a   1.000
_cell.length_b   1.000
_cell.length_c   1.000
_cell.angle_alpha   90.00
_cell.angle_beta   90.00
_cell.angle_gamma   90.00
#
_symmetry.space_group_name_H-M   'P 1'
#
loop_
_entity.id
_entity.type
_entity.pdbx_description
1 polymer ?
#
loop_
_entity_poly.entity_id
_entity_poly.type
_entity_poly.pdbx_seq_one_letter_code
_entity_poly.pdbx_strand_id
1 'polypeptide(L)'
;MPPLFVRWKLILLALLTLILTVFPGAISAQSPLINSTEKAPIIVDGRMLFEIGSISNFSAQQRANIINETLAEEVRTSQPVEVVVFEENEQTVIRNLTTKRHLLSVTPADVISGSDTFEQAIIWKKILEKALQRGQFERTPQYLRKAGLLSLGAILVAIAVNIGLVFLRIWGDQKWLPTWKYPTSPCYAWQPFLRPLWRIFILGSPIVIWLIVIGYICHLLPQARSQVYQIIMILGQRIFVLGDNSYSAIQLLFLLSLTVGLWFLVKGLVTFLRSYLLSRLGASQSVQDVVAVLARYILLFLGLIILLQLWGLDLSALAILASVLGVGIGFGLQNIANNFISGLIITLERPIQVGDFVKLGDL
;
A
#
# COMPACT_ATOMS: atom_id res chain seq x y z
N MET A 1 26.83 -6.80 -22.86
CA MET A 1 25.93 -7.64 -22.03
C MET A 1 25.72 -6.94 -20.68
N PRO A 2 24.49 -6.58 -20.26
CA PRO A 2 24.29 -6.08 -18.91
C PRO A 2 24.58 -7.22 -17.92
N PRO A 3 25.32 -6.98 -16.83
CA PRO A 3 25.73 -8.04 -15.93
C PRO A 3 24.50 -8.71 -15.30
N LEU A 4 24.57 -10.03 -15.05
CA LEU A 4 23.59 -10.85 -14.31
C LEU A 4 23.01 -10.15 -13.06
N PHE A 5 23.79 -9.25 -12.50
CA PHE A 5 23.53 -8.36 -11.38
C PHE A 5 22.39 -7.33 -11.56
N VAL A 6 22.08 -6.85 -12.78
CA VAL A 6 20.90 -5.98 -13.02
C VAL A 6 19.60 -6.79 -12.89
N ARG A 7 19.67 -8.12 -13.05
CA ARG A 7 18.53 -9.01 -13.20
C ARG A 7 17.90 -9.36 -11.85
N TRP A 8 18.72 -9.66 -10.84
CA TRP A 8 18.28 -9.87 -9.46
C TRP A 8 17.77 -8.58 -8.80
N LYS A 9 18.31 -7.42 -9.18
CA LYS A 9 17.80 -6.12 -8.71
C LYS A 9 16.33 -5.91 -9.06
N LEU A 10 15.91 -6.26 -10.27
CA LEU A 10 14.51 -6.09 -10.68
C LEU A 10 13.57 -7.02 -9.90
N ILE A 11 14.01 -8.25 -9.64
CA ILE A 11 13.25 -9.23 -8.84
C ILE A 11 13.16 -8.80 -7.38
N LEU A 12 14.28 -8.37 -6.78
CA LEU A 12 14.30 -7.89 -5.39
C LEU A 12 13.55 -6.58 -5.21
N LEU A 13 13.61 -5.67 -6.19
CA LEU A 13 12.87 -4.40 -6.16
C LEU A 13 11.38 -4.66 -6.34
N ALA A 14 10.99 -5.63 -7.18
CA ALA A 14 9.61 -6.08 -7.30
C ALA A 14 9.09 -6.76 -6.02
N LEU A 15 9.89 -7.64 -5.41
CA LEU A 15 9.58 -8.27 -4.13
C LEU A 15 9.52 -7.24 -3.00
N LEU A 16 10.42 -6.26 -2.99
CA LEU A 16 10.41 -5.16 -2.03
C LEU A 16 9.18 -4.28 -2.22
N THR A 17 8.80 -3.94 -3.46
CA THR A 17 7.54 -3.23 -3.73
C THR A 17 6.33 -4.06 -3.31
N LEU A 18 6.35 -5.39 -3.53
CA LEU A 18 5.30 -6.29 -3.14
C LEU A 18 5.23 -6.48 -1.62
N ILE A 19 6.34 -6.44 -0.90
CA ILE A 19 6.41 -6.54 0.57
C ILE A 19 6.05 -5.20 1.23
N LEU A 20 6.47 -4.07 0.65
CA LEU A 20 6.08 -2.72 1.11
C LEU A 20 4.60 -2.45 0.88
N THR A 21 4.00 -3.03 -0.16
CA THR A 21 2.54 -2.99 -0.35
C THR A 21 1.85 -4.04 0.52
N VAL A 22 2.39 -5.24 0.70
CA VAL A 22 1.75 -6.29 1.52
C VAL A 22 1.83 -6.02 3.04
N PHE A 23 2.10 -4.80 3.51
CA PHE A 23 1.83 -4.45 4.91
C PHE A 23 0.31 -4.53 5.17
N PRO A 24 -0.19 -5.58 5.84
CA PRO A 24 -1.60 -5.80 6.03
C PRO A 24 -1.96 -5.14 7.36
N GLY A 25 -2.10 -3.82 7.34
CA GLY A 25 -2.40 -3.02 8.51
C GLY A 25 -3.44 -1.98 8.17
N ALA A 26 -4.72 -2.38 8.26
CA ALA A 26 -5.89 -1.50 8.26
C ALA A 26 -6.33 -0.90 6.91
N ILE A 27 -6.88 -1.72 6.00
CA ILE A 27 -7.97 -1.24 5.11
C ILE A 27 -9.02 -2.35 4.92
N SER A 28 -9.61 -2.80 6.02
CA SER A 28 -10.88 -3.53 5.97
C SER A 28 -12.00 -2.50 5.85
N ALA A 29 -12.31 -2.07 4.64
CA ALA A 29 -13.51 -1.30 4.36
C ALA A 29 -14.59 -2.24 3.81
N GLN A 30 -15.12 -3.11 4.67
CA GLN A 30 -16.40 -3.76 4.44
C GLN A 30 -17.44 -3.11 5.35
N SER A 31 -18.47 -2.52 4.75
CA SER A 31 -19.77 -2.38 5.44
C SER A 31 -20.88 -2.37 4.39
N PRO A 32 -21.72 -3.41 4.30
CA PRO A 32 -22.99 -3.37 3.60
C PRO A 32 -24.12 -2.91 4.55
N LEU A 33 -25.10 -2.22 3.96
CA LEU A 33 -26.50 -2.02 4.38
C LEU A 33 -26.78 -1.40 5.77
N ILE A 34 -27.78 -0.52 5.81
CA ILE A 34 -28.27 0.21 7.00
C ILE A 34 -28.48 -0.77 8.17
N ASN A 35 -27.49 -0.83 9.07
CA ASN A 35 -27.53 -1.58 10.31
C ASN A 35 -27.16 -0.60 11.43
N SER A 36 -27.88 -0.68 12.54
CA SER A 36 -27.73 0.09 13.79
C SER A 36 -26.37 -0.06 14.51
N THR A 37 -25.35 -0.57 13.82
CA THR A 37 -23.98 -0.79 14.27
C THR A 37 -22.97 0.15 13.60
N GLU A 38 -23.43 1.09 12.76
CA GLU A 38 -22.55 2.11 12.18
C GLU A 38 -22.05 3.03 13.30
N LYS A 39 -20.73 3.01 13.51
CA LYS A 39 -20.03 3.86 14.46
C LYS A 39 -19.22 4.92 13.72
N ALA A 40 -19.17 6.12 14.28
CA ALA A 40 -18.40 7.23 13.74
C ALA A 40 -17.41 7.78 14.77
N PRO A 41 -16.18 8.12 14.35
CA PRO A 41 -15.14 8.59 15.24
C PRO A 41 -15.37 10.04 15.70
N ILE A 42 -15.19 10.26 17.00
CA ILE A 42 -15.03 11.59 17.60
C ILE A 42 -13.55 11.93 17.64
N ILE A 43 -13.18 13.09 17.10
CA ILE A 43 -11.81 13.49 16.85
C ILE A 43 -11.58 14.92 17.36
N VAL A 44 -10.42 15.12 17.98
CA VAL A 44 -9.92 16.46 18.30
C VAL A 44 -8.53 16.61 17.71
N ASP A 45 -8.36 17.62 16.84
CA ASP A 45 -7.11 17.92 16.13
C ASP A 45 -6.50 16.71 15.40
N GLY A 46 -7.32 15.88 14.74
CA GLY A 46 -6.84 14.69 14.02
C GLY A 46 -6.45 13.51 14.90
N ARG A 47 -6.76 13.52 16.21
CA ARG A 47 -6.66 12.36 17.11
C ARG A 47 -8.05 11.83 17.43
N MET A 48 -8.28 10.56 17.11
CA MET A 48 -9.49 9.85 17.50
C MET A 48 -9.51 9.69 19.03
N LEU A 49 -10.66 9.98 19.64
CA LEU A 49 -10.89 9.87 21.07
C LEU A 49 -11.71 8.62 21.40
N PHE A 50 -12.84 8.46 20.74
CA PHE A 50 -13.79 7.33 20.88
C PHE A 50 -14.76 7.35 19.68
N GLU A 51 -15.70 6.41 19.66
CA GLU A 51 -16.71 6.29 18.61
C GLU A 51 -18.12 6.42 19.18
N ILE A 52 -19.03 6.95 18.37
CA ILE A 52 -20.44 7.09 18.70
C ILE A 52 -21.31 6.34 17.68
N GLY A 53 -22.46 5.82 18.10
CA GLY A 53 -23.42 5.13 17.25
C GLY A 53 -24.38 6.07 16.52
N SER A 54 -25.31 5.52 15.75
CA SER A 54 -26.42 6.28 15.15
C SER A 54 -27.60 6.39 16.12
N ILE A 55 -28.47 7.39 15.89
CA ILE A 55 -29.77 7.53 16.55
C ILE A 55 -30.86 7.65 15.49
N SER A 56 -32.13 7.51 15.88
CA SER A 56 -33.28 7.50 14.97
C SER A 56 -33.28 8.62 13.92
N ASN A 57 -32.87 9.82 14.31
CA ASN A 57 -32.92 11.01 13.45
C ASN A 57 -31.57 11.42 12.84
N PHE A 58 -30.45 10.84 13.28
CA PHE A 58 -29.11 11.23 12.84
C PHE A 58 -28.22 10.01 12.63
N SER A 59 -27.55 9.94 11.47
CA SER A 59 -26.50 8.95 11.27
C SER A 59 -25.34 9.17 12.24
N ALA A 60 -24.56 8.12 12.50
CA ALA A 60 -23.38 8.22 13.36
C ALA A 60 -22.42 9.32 12.85
N GLN A 61 -22.22 9.39 11.53
CA GLN A 61 -21.35 10.39 10.91
C GLN A 61 -21.88 11.82 11.07
N GLN A 62 -23.20 12.04 10.93
CA GLN A 62 -23.80 13.35 11.14
C GLN A 62 -23.65 13.81 12.60
N ARG A 63 -23.93 12.92 13.56
CA ARG A 63 -23.70 13.20 14.99
C ARG A 63 -22.23 13.54 15.24
N ALA A 64 -21.32 12.77 14.64
CA ALA A 64 -19.88 12.95 14.85
C ALA A 64 -19.40 14.28 14.29
N ASN A 65 -19.88 14.70 13.12
CA ASN A 65 -19.54 15.99 12.54
C ASN A 65 -19.94 17.16 13.46
N ILE A 66 -21.18 17.13 13.99
CA ILE A 66 -21.68 18.17 14.91
C ILE A 66 -20.82 18.24 16.18
N ILE A 67 -20.51 17.08 16.77
CA ILE A 67 -19.69 17.00 17.98
C ILE A 67 -18.25 17.46 17.69
N ASN A 68 -17.66 17.01 16.59
CA ASN A 68 -16.29 17.37 16.20
C ASN A 68 -16.17 18.89 15.94
N GLU A 69 -17.16 19.51 15.30
CA GLU A 69 -17.23 20.97 15.13
C GLU A 69 -17.31 21.68 16.47
N THR A 70 -18.20 21.21 17.35
CA THR A 70 -18.38 21.76 18.70
C THR A 70 -17.09 21.68 19.53
N LEU A 71 -16.41 20.53 19.51
CA LEU A 71 -15.14 20.33 20.20
C LEU A 71 -14.02 21.19 19.56
N ALA A 72 -14.00 21.33 18.23
CA ALA A 72 -13.01 22.15 17.54
C ALA A 72 -13.14 23.64 17.89
N GLU A 73 -14.36 24.13 18.11
CA GLU A 73 -14.62 25.46 18.65
C GLU A 73 -14.19 25.56 20.12
N GLU A 74 -14.50 24.55 20.94
CA GLU A 74 -14.18 24.58 22.37
C GLU A 74 -12.67 24.68 22.63
N VAL A 75 -11.86 23.95 21.85
CA VAL A 75 -10.40 24.00 21.95
C VAL A 75 -9.82 25.37 21.57
N ARG A 76 -10.55 26.19 20.80
CA ARG A 76 -10.10 27.55 20.43
C ARG A 76 -10.36 28.57 21.53
N THR A 77 -11.24 28.26 22.48
CA THR A 77 -11.53 29.13 23.62
C THR A 77 -10.37 29.11 24.62
N SER A 78 -10.01 30.27 25.16
CA SER A 78 -8.95 30.40 26.19
C SER A 78 -9.42 30.09 27.62
N GLN A 79 -10.64 29.58 27.79
CA GLN A 79 -11.24 29.33 29.10
C GLN A 79 -10.84 27.95 29.64
N PRO A 80 -10.72 27.79 30.98
CA PRO A 80 -10.44 26.50 31.59
C PRO A 80 -11.43 25.43 31.15
N VAL A 81 -10.89 24.29 30.72
CA VAL A 81 -11.68 23.10 30.40
C VAL A 81 -12.00 22.40 31.70
N GLU A 82 -13.22 22.61 32.17
CA GLU A 82 -13.83 21.80 33.22
C GLU A 82 -15.04 21.12 32.62
N VAL A 83 -14.92 19.83 32.36
CA VAL A 83 -15.99 19.03 31.77
C VAL A 83 -16.84 18.46 32.91
N VAL A 84 -18.15 18.45 32.76
CA VAL A 84 -19.11 17.94 33.76
C VAL A 84 -20.17 17.10 33.06
N VAL A 85 -20.64 16.06 33.77
CA VAL A 85 -21.69 15.16 33.30
C VAL A 85 -22.95 15.51 34.08
N PHE A 86 -24.06 15.71 33.37
CA PHE A 86 -25.38 15.95 33.92
C PHE A 86 -26.36 14.95 33.35
N GLU A 87 -27.36 14.57 34.14
CA GLU A 87 -28.58 13.96 33.63
C GLU A 87 -29.64 15.05 33.50
N GLU A 88 -30.16 15.23 32.29
CA GLU A 88 -31.24 16.18 32.02
C GLU A 88 -32.27 15.50 31.13
N ASN A 89 -33.54 15.46 31.58
CA ASN A 89 -34.64 14.80 30.86
C ASN A 89 -34.33 13.36 30.42
N GLU A 90 -33.78 12.54 31.34
CA GLU A 90 -33.35 11.15 31.08
C GLU A 90 -32.24 11.01 30.01
N GLN A 91 -31.56 12.10 29.68
CA GLN A 91 -30.40 12.10 28.78
C GLN A 91 -29.13 12.42 29.55
N THR A 92 -28.11 11.59 29.35
CA THR A 92 -26.78 11.81 29.88
C THR A 92 -26.03 12.78 28.97
N VAL A 93 -25.73 13.97 29.49
CA VAL A 93 -25.16 15.09 28.74
C VAL A 93 -23.80 15.48 29.31
N ILE A 94 -22.83 15.70 28.42
CA ILE A 94 -21.51 16.22 28.76
C ILE A 94 -21.44 17.70 28.36
N ARG A 95 -21.12 18.57 29.31
CA ARG A 95 -20.98 20.03 29.10
C ARG A 95 -19.64 20.54 29.61
N ASN A 96 -19.21 21.69 29.12
CA ASN A 96 -18.18 22.46 29.79
C ASN A 96 -18.84 23.37 30.85
N LEU A 97 -18.34 23.34 32.08
CA LEU A 97 -18.86 24.09 33.22
C LEU A 97 -18.66 25.60 33.05
N THR A 98 -17.51 26.02 32.50
CA THR A 98 -17.12 27.42 32.33
C THR A 98 -17.88 28.07 31.19
N THR A 99 -17.87 27.45 29.99
CA THR A 99 -18.53 28.00 28.80
C THR A 99 -20.03 27.72 28.77
N LYS A 100 -20.53 26.82 29.64
CA LYS A 100 -21.90 26.26 29.64
C LYS A 100 -22.28 25.61 28.31
N ARG A 101 -21.31 25.31 27.46
CA ARG A 101 -21.56 24.75 26.13
C ARG A 101 -21.86 23.25 26.24
N HIS A 102 -22.88 22.81 25.50
CA HIS A 102 -23.16 21.39 25.28
C HIS A 102 -22.06 20.80 24.39
N LEU A 103 -21.35 19.78 24.87
CA LEU A 103 -20.27 19.14 24.11
C LEU A 103 -20.79 17.91 23.36
N LEU A 104 -21.50 17.02 24.06
CA LEU A 104 -22.18 15.87 23.46
C LEU A 104 -23.23 15.28 24.41
N SER A 105 -24.13 14.46 23.86
CA SER A 105 -25.03 13.59 24.63
C SER A 105 -24.69 12.13 24.37
N VAL A 106 -24.60 11.34 25.45
CA VAL A 106 -24.38 9.90 25.41
C VAL A 106 -25.72 9.18 25.31
N THR A 107 -25.82 8.24 24.39
CA THR A 107 -27.05 7.50 24.09
C THR A 107 -26.84 6.00 24.24
N PRO A 108 -27.89 5.18 24.37
CA PRO A 108 -27.74 3.72 24.49
C PRO A 108 -26.97 3.07 23.32
N ALA A 109 -26.98 3.67 22.14
CA ALA A 109 -26.22 3.21 20.97
C ALA A 109 -24.70 3.42 21.12
N ASP A 110 -24.28 4.25 22.05
CA ASP A 110 -22.89 4.61 22.32
C ASP A 110 -22.22 3.71 23.37
N VAL A 111 -23.02 2.95 24.10
CA VAL A 111 -22.62 2.23 25.31
C VAL A 111 -22.07 0.85 24.97
N ILE A 112 -21.00 0.43 25.66
CA ILE A 112 -20.44 -0.91 25.52
C ILE A 112 -21.33 -1.89 26.29
N SER A 113 -21.55 -3.09 25.75
CA SER A 113 -22.40 -4.12 26.36
C SER A 113 -22.08 -4.31 27.85
N GLY A 114 -23.09 -4.08 28.71
CA GLY A 114 -22.99 -4.25 30.16
C GLY A 114 -22.59 -3.00 30.96
N SER A 115 -22.46 -1.82 30.32
CA SER A 115 -22.31 -0.53 31.02
C SER A 115 -23.56 0.33 30.91
N ASP A 116 -23.69 1.36 31.74
CA ASP A 116 -24.74 2.38 31.63
C ASP A 116 -24.25 3.64 30.88
N THR A 117 -25.18 4.43 30.35
CA THR A 117 -24.89 5.72 29.68
C THR A 117 -24.15 6.69 30.59
N PHE A 118 -24.49 6.73 31.89
CA PHE A 118 -23.84 7.62 32.85
C PHE A 118 -22.39 7.21 33.11
N GLU A 119 -22.14 5.92 33.30
CA GLU A 119 -20.79 5.37 33.45
C GLU A 119 -19.93 5.64 32.20
N GLN A 120 -20.49 5.42 31.01
CA GLN A 120 -19.84 5.70 29.74
C GLN A 120 -19.48 7.19 29.62
N ALA A 121 -20.36 8.08 30.06
CA ALA A 121 -20.12 9.51 30.07
C ALA A 121 -19.00 9.94 31.03
N ILE A 122 -18.86 9.28 32.19
CA ILE A 122 -17.73 9.54 33.11
C ILE A 122 -16.40 9.17 32.47
N ILE A 123 -16.34 8.05 31.74
CA ILE A 123 -15.13 7.64 31.01
C ILE A 123 -14.80 8.68 29.94
N TRP A 124 -15.79 9.07 29.13
CA TRP A 124 -15.61 10.03 28.06
C TRP A 124 -15.28 11.43 28.56
N LYS A 125 -15.86 11.86 29.69
CA LYS A 125 -15.50 13.11 30.38
C LYS A 125 -13.99 13.21 30.57
N LYS A 126 -13.36 12.17 31.15
CA LYS A 126 -11.91 12.16 31.40
C LYS A 126 -11.08 12.22 30.11
N ILE A 127 -11.54 11.53 29.05
CA ILE A 127 -10.88 11.54 27.73
C ILE A 127 -10.98 12.93 27.09
N LEU A 128 -12.18 13.51 27.08
CA LEU A 128 -12.46 14.84 26.52
C LEU A 128 -11.70 15.91 27.27
N GLU A 129 -11.75 15.93 28.60
CA GLU A 129 -11.05 16.91 29.42
C GLU A 129 -9.55 16.91 29.11
N LYS A 130 -8.91 15.74 29.09
CA LYS A 130 -7.49 15.60 28.73
C LYS A 130 -7.22 16.04 27.28
N ALA A 131 -8.10 15.72 26.35
CA ALA A 131 -7.94 16.06 24.94
C ALA A 131 -8.09 17.58 24.69
N LEU A 132 -9.09 18.21 25.31
CA LEU A 132 -9.36 19.63 25.22
C LEU A 132 -8.27 20.46 25.91
N GLN A 133 -7.85 20.08 27.13
CA GLN A 133 -6.73 20.72 27.84
C GLN A 133 -5.45 20.65 27.01
N ARG A 134 -5.17 19.47 26.41
CA ARG A 134 -4.04 19.30 25.50
C ARG A 134 -4.17 20.19 24.27
N GLY A 135 -5.34 20.21 23.62
CA GLY A 135 -5.56 21.02 22.42
C GLY A 135 -5.39 22.52 22.66
N GLN A 136 -5.81 23.01 23.83
CA GLN A 136 -5.59 24.39 24.26
C GLN A 136 -4.10 24.65 24.53
N PHE A 137 -3.42 23.74 25.24
CA PHE A 137 -1.98 23.85 25.49
C PHE A 137 -1.16 23.88 24.19
N GLU A 138 -1.49 23.02 23.21
CA GLU A 138 -0.80 22.96 21.91
C GLU A 138 -1.03 24.22 21.05
N ARG A 139 -2.00 25.08 21.40
CA ARG A 139 -2.24 26.38 20.74
C ARG A 139 -1.54 27.56 21.43
N THR A 140 -0.92 27.33 22.58
CA THR A 140 -0.19 28.40 23.27
C THR A 140 1.00 28.89 22.41
N PRO A 141 1.29 30.21 22.37
CA PRO A 141 2.43 30.73 21.61
C PRO A 141 3.77 30.11 22.01
N GLN A 142 3.92 29.73 23.29
CA GLN A 142 5.11 29.06 23.81
C GLN A 142 5.29 27.68 23.19
N TYR A 143 4.22 26.87 23.13
CA TYR A 143 4.26 25.56 22.50
C TYR A 143 4.56 25.69 21.00
N LEU A 144 3.88 26.59 20.29
CA LEU A 144 4.08 26.76 18.84
C LEU A 144 5.52 27.18 18.49
N ARG A 145 6.13 28.07 19.27
CA ARG A 145 7.56 28.45 19.08
C ARG A 145 8.48 27.25 19.28
N LYS A 146 8.27 26.46 20.34
CA LYS A 146 9.08 25.26 20.62
C LYS A 146 8.88 24.20 19.53
N ALA A 147 7.64 23.95 19.12
CA ALA A 147 7.31 23.01 18.06
C ALA A 147 7.92 23.42 16.71
N GLY A 148 7.90 24.72 16.38
CA GLY A 148 8.55 25.26 15.19
C GLY A 148 10.06 25.06 15.21
N LEU A 149 10.73 25.36 16.32
CA LEU A 149 12.17 25.14 16.48
C LEU A 149 12.54 23.65 16.37
N LEU A 150 11.77 22.76 17.00
CA LEU A 150 11.98 21.31 16.90
C LEU A 150 11.77 20.80 15.47
N SER A 151 10.77 21.33 14.76
CA SER A 151 10.49 20.98 13.36
C SER A 151 11.64 21.42 12.45
N LEU A 152 12.13 22.64 12.62
CA LEU A 152 13.28 23.16 11.86
C LEU A 152 14.54 22.35 12.16
N GLY A 153 14.79 22.01 13.43
CA GLY A 153 15.88 21.13 13.83
C GLY A 153 15.78 19.74 13.19
N ALA A 154 14.58 19.13 13.18
CA ALA A 154 14.37 17.84 12.53
C ALA A 154 14.64 17.88 11.01
N ILE A 155 14.24 18.95 10.34
CA ILE A 155 14.52 19.16 8.90
C ILE A 155 16.03 19.29 8.66
N LEU A 156 16.74 20.08 9.47
CA LEU A 156 18.19 20.24 9.34
C LEU A 156 18.94 18.92 9.58
N VAL A 157 18.54 18.17 10.60
CA VAL A 157 19.09 16.83 10.86
C VAL A 157 18.84 15.90 9.68
N ALA A 158 17.62 15.89 9.13
CA ALA A 158 17.30 15.08 7.96
C ALA A 158 18.16 15.44 6.74
N ILE A 159 18.36 16.72 6.47
CA ILE A 159 19.22 17.20 5.38
C ILE A 159 20.68 16.77 5.63
N ALA A 160 21.20 16.95 6.85
CA ALA A 160 22.56 16.54 7.22
C ALA A 160 22.78 15.03 7.05
N VAL A 161 21.82 14.21 7.50
CA VAL A 161 21.86 12.75 7.32
C VAL A 161 21.83 12.39 5.84
N ASN A 162 20.98 13.02 5.04
CA ASN A 162 20.92 12.78 3.59
C ASN A 162 22.24 13.15 2.88
N ILE A 163 22.83 14.29 3.22
CA ILE A 163 24.16 14.69 2.71
C ILE A 163 25.21 13.65 3.10
N GLY A 164 25.21 13.20 4.36
CA GLY A 164 26.10 12.15 4.84
C GLY A 164 25.93 10.83 4.09
N LEU A 165 24.70 10.42 3.78
CA LEU A 165 24.41 9.22 2.99
C LEU A 165 24.91 9.34 1.53
N VAL A 166 24.75 10.51 0.92
CA VAL A 166 25.28 10.78 -0.44
C VAL A 166 26.81 10.77 -0.42
N PHE A 167 27.43 11.37 0.59
CA PHE A 167 28.88 11.36 0.76
C PHE A 167 29.41 9.92 0.95
N LEU A 168 28.77 9.13 1.82
CA LEU A 168 29.07 7.70 2.02
C LEU A 168 28.94 6.90 0.72
N ARG A 169 27.95 7.22 -0.11
CA ARG A 169 27.78 6.60 -1.42
C ARG A 169 28.97 6.89 -2.34
N ILE A 170 29.33 8.16 -2.51
CA ILE A 170 30.42 8.59 -3.39
C ILE A 170 31.76 8.02 -2.90
N TRP A 171 32.02 8.15 -1.60
CA TRP A 171 33.24 7.65 -0.97
C TRP A 171 33.35 6.13 -1.01
N GLY A 172 32.26 5.42 -0.74
CA GLY A 172 32.19 3.96 -0.86
C GLY A 172 32.42 3.47 -2.28
N ASP A 173 31.79 4.11 -3.28
CA ASP A 173 32.00 3.81 -4.71
C ASP A 173 33.44 4.10 -5.16
N GLN A 174 34.11 5.12 -4.60
CA GLN A 174 35.45 5.54 -5.01
C GLN A 174 36.60 4.87 -4.25
N LYS A 175 36.44 4.48 -2.97
CA LYS A 175 37.55 4.00 -2.12
C LYS A 175 37.45 2.51 -1.78
N TRP A 176 36.23 1.98 -1.60
CA TRP A 176 36.02 0.58 -1.18
C TRP A 176 35.68 -0.33 -2.35
N LEU A 177 34.98 0.19 -3.35
CA LEU A 177 34.52 -0.57 -4.51
C LEU A 177 35.54 -0.73 -5.67
N PRO A 178 36.64 0.05 -5.81
CA PRO A 178 37.63 -0.18 -6.88
C PRO A 178 38.82 -1.07 -6.49
N THR A 179 39.10 -1.33 -5.21
CA THR A 179 40.13 -2.33 -4.79
C THR A 179 39.69 -3.77 -5.04
N TRP A 180 38.44 -3.97 -5.48
CA TRP A 180 37.83 -5.27 -5.79
C TRP A 180 37.85 -5.60 -7.29
N LYS A 181 38.95 -5.30 -7.98
CA LYS A 181 39.16 -5.61 -9.40
C LYS A 181 39.78 -6.99 -9.66
N TYR A 182 40.13 -7.76 -8.63
CA TYR A 182 40.78 -9.07 -8.78
C TYR A 182 40.10 -10.12 -7.87
N PRO A 183 39.23 -11.00 -8.41
CA PRO A 183 38.55 -12.02 -7.62
C PRO A 183 39.46 -13.26 -7.55
N THR A 184 40.38 -13.33 -6.59
CA THR A 184 41.20 -14.54 -6.37
C THR A 184 40.95 -15.21 -5.03
N SER A 185 40.02 -14.72 -4.19
CA SER A 185 39.75 -15.31 -2.87
C SER A 185 38.27 -15.69 -2.64
N PRO A 186 37.97 -16.84 -1.99
CA PRO A 186 36.61 -17.38 -1.82
C PRO A 186 35.67 -16.48 -0.99
N CYS A 187 36.19 -15.58 -0.17
CA CYS A 187 35.38 -14.63 0.62
C CYS A 187 34.65 -13.56 -0.23
N TYR A 188 35.01 -13.38 -1.51
CA TYR A 188 34.40 -12.38 -2.40
C TYR A 188 33.16 -12.86 -3.18
N ALA A 189 32.73 -14.12 -2.98
CA ALA A 189 31.57 -14.69 -3.68
C ALA A 189 30.24 -13.92 -3.42
N TRP A 190 30.12 -13.23 -2.28
CA TRP A 190 28.91 -12.50 -1.86
C TRP A 190 28.84 -11.04 -2.34
N GLN A 191 29.91 -10.50 -2.92
CA GLN A 191 29.97 -9.14 -3.48
C GLN A 191 28.85 -8.82 -4.49
N PRO A 192 28.51 -9.71 -5.46
CA PRO A 192 27.39 -9.52 -6.37
C PRO A 192 26.01 -9.47 -5.67
N PHE A 193 25.90 -9.83 -4.40
CA PHE A 193 24.65 -9.77 -3.65
C PHE A 193 24.56 -8.53 -2.73
N LEU A 194 25.67 -8.05 -2.17
CA LEU A 194 25.68 -6.95 -1.19
C LEU A 194 25.68 -5.55 -1.82
N ARG A 195 26.41 -5.34 -2.92
CA ARG A 195 26.46 -4.04 -3.62
C ARG A 195 25.11 -3.50 -4.16
N PRO A 196 24.17 -4.31 -4.69
CA PRO A 196 22.87 -3.84 -5.14
C PRO A 196 21.97 -3.47 -3.95
N LEU A 197 21.99 -4.29 -2.89
CA LEU A 197 21.26 -4.05 -1.65
C LEU A 197 21.72 -2.76 -0.98
N TRP A 198 23.03 -2.54 -0.88
CA TRP A 198 23.60 -1.29 -0.38
C TRP A 198 23.13 -0.06 -1.17
N ARG A 199 23.09 -0.16 -2.50
CA ARG A 199 22.60 0.94 -3.36
C ARG A 199 21.10 1.19 -3.19
N ILE A 200 20.29 0.15 -3.10
CA ILE A 200 18.84 0.28 -2.86
C ILE A 200 18.61 0.89 -1.49
N PHE A 201 19.34 0.45 -0.47
CA PHE A 201 19.26 1.00 0.89
C PHE A 201 19.60 2.49 0.93
N ILE A 202 20.68 2.91 0.28
CA ILE A 202 21.04 4.34 0.19
C ILE A 202 20.03 5.14 -0.62
N LEU A 203 19.45 4.57 -1.68
CA LEU A 203 18.47 5.28 -2.51
C LEU A 203 17.10 5.40 -1.82
N GLY A 204 16.72 4.38 -1.04
CA GLY A 204 15.44 4.33 -0.33
C GLY A 204 15.45 5.06 1.01
N SER A 205 16.58 5.11 1.70
CA SER A 205 16.68 5.77 3.02
C SER A 205 16.28 7.24 3.03
N PRO A 206 16.58 8.09 2.02
CA PRO A 206 16.08 9.47 1.96
C PRO A 206 14.55 9.57 2.04
N ILE A 207 13.85 8.70 1.31
CA ILE A 207 12.38 8.68 1.30
C ILE A 207 11.86 8.34 2.70
N VAL A 208 12.42 7.30 3.32
CA VAL A 208 12.03 6.88 4.67
C VAL A 208 12.32 7.97 5.71
N ILE A 209 13.49 8.61 5.64
CA ILE A 209 13.86 9.71 6.54
C ILE A 209 12.86 10.86 6.41
N TRP A 210 12.54 11.29 5.20
CA TRP A 210 11.58 12.37 4.99
C TRP A 210 10.17 11.99 5.44
N LEU A 211 9.72 10.75 5.24
CA LEU A 211 8.44 10.28 5.77
C LEU A 211 8.38 10.33 7.30
N ILE A 212 9.45 9.90 7.97
CA ILE A 212 9.56 9.98 9.45
C ILE A 212 9.52 11.44 9.91
N VAL A 213 10.27 12.33 9.24
CA VAL A 213 10.33 13.76 9.59
C VAL A 213 8.98 14.43 9.37
N ILE A 214 8.32 14.16 8.24
CA ILE A 214 6.96 14.66 7.96
C ILE A 214 5.99 14.16 9.03
N GLY A 215 6.00 12.86 9.34
CA GLY A 215 5.16 12.28 10.40
C GLY A 215 5.41 12.91 11.76
N TYR A 216 6.67 13.18 12.11
CA TYR A 216 7.05 13.85 13.36
C TYR A 216 6.53 15.30 13.41
N ILE A 217 6.68 16.07 12.32
CA ILE A 217 6.17 17.44 12.21
C ILE A 217 4.63 17.46 12.30
N CYS A 218 3.97 16.53 11.59
CA CYS A 218 2.52 16.37 11.67
C CYS A 218 2.05 15.99 13.08
N HIS A 219 2.85 15.27 13.87
CA HIS A 219 2.52 14.98 15.26
C HIS A 219 2.59 16.23 16.16
N LEU A 220 3.62 17.06 15.94
CA LEU A 220 3.92 18.27 16.71
C LEU A 220 2.89 19.39 16.48
N LEU A 221 2.49 19.62 15.23
CA LEU A 221 1.63 20.74 14.84
C LEU A 221 0.15 20.30 14.75
N PRO A 222 -0.75 20.86 15.60
CA PRO A 222 -2.17 20.45 15.62
C PRO A 222 -2.89 20.66 14.29
N GLN A 223 -2.60 21.77 13.60
CA GLN A 223 -3.20 22.09 12.30
C GLN A 223 -2.79 21.08 11.23
N ALA A 224 -1.49 20.75 11.15
CA ALA A 224 -0.98 19.76 10.21
C ALA A 224 -1.58 18.38 10.48
N ARG A 225 -1.68 17.99 11.77
CA ARG A 225 -2.30 16.74 12.20
C ARG A 225 -3.75 16.62 11.73
N SER A 226 -4.54 17.67 11.95
CA SER A 226 -5.95 17.74 11.56
C SER A 226 -6.13 17.67 10.04
N GLN A 227 -5.29 18.39 9.28
CA GLN A 227 -5.31 18.36 7.83
C GLN A 227 -4.97 16.98 7.26
N VAL A 228 -3.92 16.33 7.79
CA VAL A 228 -3.56 14.97 7.38
C VAL A 228 -4.70 14.00 7.66
N TYR A 229 -5.34 14.10 8.82
CA TYR A 229 -6.52 13.29 9.14
C TYR A 229 -7.66 13.50 8.13
N GLN A 230 -7.99 14.76 7.80
CA GLN A 230 -9.03 15.06 6.81
C GLN A 230 -8.70 14.49 5.43
N ILE A 231 -7.45 14.63 4.98
CA ILE A 231 -6.98 14.06 3.71
C ILE A 231 -7.13 12.53 3.73
N ILE A 232 -6.68 11.86 4.78
CA ILE A 232 -6.81 10.40 4.92
C ILE A 232 -8.27 9.97 4.88
N MET A 233 -9.15 10.70 5.59
CA MET A 233 -10.58 10.42 5.58
C MET A 233 -11.20 10.57 4.19
N ILE A 234 -10.91 11.65 3.48
CA ILE A 234 -11.38 11.87 2.11
C ILE A 234 -10.88 10.76 1.18
N LEU A 235 -9.59 10.41 1.28
CA LEU A 235 -8.99 9.33 0.48
C LEU A 235 -9.56 7.95 0.82
N GLY A 236 -9.99 7.75 2.06
CA GLY A 236 -10.64 6.53 2.55
C GLY A 236 -12.13 6.43 2.20
N GLN A 237 -12.76 7.51 1.73
CA GLN A 237 -14.14 7.45 1.27
C GLN A 237 -14.28 6.52 0.06
N ARG A 238 -15.46 5.90 -0.05
CA ARG A 238 -15.82 5.02 -1.16
C ARG A 238 -16.14 5.88 -2.38
N ILE A 239 -15.30 5.82 -3.40
CA ILE A 239 -15.46 6.63 -4.62
C ILE A 239 -16.12 5.80 -5.72
N PHE A 240 -15.85 4.49 -5.74
CA PHE A 240 -16.26 3.61 -6.82
C PHE A 240 -16.87 2.32 -6.29
N VAL A 241 -18.01 1.90 -6.83
CA VAL A 241 -18.69 0.64 -6.48
C VAL A 241 -18.67 -0.24 -7.72
N LEU A 242 -18.15 -1.46 -7.60
CA LEU A 242 -18.14 -2.45 -8.68
C LEU A 242 -18.66 -3.79 -8.15
N GLY A 243 -19.83 -4.21 -8.65
CA GLY A 243 -20.57 -5.34 -8.06
C GLY A 243 -20.95 -5.03 -6.60
N ASP A 244 -20.63 -5.95 -5.70
CA ASP A 244 -20.87 -5.80 -4.25
C ASP A 244 -19.69 -5.13 -3.50
N ASN A 245 -18.59 -4.84 -4.20
CA ASN A 245 -17.37 -4.30 -3.59
C ASN A 245 -17.26 -2.78 -3.81
N SER A 246 -16.95 -2.04 -2.73
CA SER A 246 -16.67 -0.60 -2.77
C SER A 246 -15.18 -0.33 -2.64
N TYR A 247 -14.64 0.48 -3.55
CA TYR A 247 -13.23 0.84 -3.60
C TYR A 247 -12.99 2.31 -3.23
N SER A 248 -12.02 2.52 -2.34
CA SER A 248 -11.50 3.84 -1.96
C SER A 248 -10.34 4.29 -2.85
N ALA A 249 -9.99 5.58 -2.83
CA ALA A 249 -8.82 6.08 -3.57
C ALA A 249 -7.52 5.40 -3.13
N ILE A 250 -7.37 5.15 -1.82
CA ILE A 250 -6.19 4.48 -1.26
C ILE A 250 -6.08 3.06 -1.83
N GLN A 251 -7.20 2.35 -1.89
CA GLN A 251 -7.28 1.03 -2.48
C GLN A 251 -6.91 1.03 -3.97
N LEU A 252 -7.36 2.02 -4.75
CA LEU A 252 -6.99 2.14 -6.16
C LEU A 252 -5.49 2.45 -6.34
N LEU A 253 -4.93 3.35 -5.54
CA LEU A 253 -3.49 3.63 -5.53
C LEU A 253 -2.67 2.40 -5.15
N PHE A 254 -3.19 1.59 -4.23
CA PHE A 254 -2.58 0.33 -3.85
C PHE A 254 -2.59 -0.68 -4.99
N LEU A 255 -3.73 -0.86 -5.66
CA LEU A 255 -3.86 -1.73 -6.83
C LEU A 255 -2.89 -1.29 -7.94
N LEU A 256 -2.75 0.02 -8.17
CA LEU A 256 -1.79 0.58 -9.11
C LEU A 256 -0.34 0.23 -8.71
N SER A 257 0.02 0.43 -7.44
CA SER A 257 1.34 0.09 -6.91
C SER A 257 1.67 -1.40 -7.10
N LEU A 258 0.70 -2.28 -6.81
CA LEU A 258 0.87 -3.73 -6.99
C LEU A 258 1.01 -4.10 -8.47
N THR A 259 0.27 -3.46 -9.37
CA THR A 259 0.41 -3.63 -10.82
C THR A 259 1.80 -3.22 -11.31
N VAL A 260 2.34 -2.11 -10.80
CA VAL A 260 3.73 -1.69 -11.07
C VAL A 260 4.73 -2.72 -10.52
N GLY A 261 4.52 -3.22 -9.30
CA GLY A 261 5.32 -4.27 -8.69
C GLY A 261 5.34 -5.56 -9.53
N LEU A 262 4.18 -6.00 -10.02
CA LEU A 262 4.05 -7.13 -10.94
C LEU A 262 4.86 -6.91 -12.21
N TRP A 263 4.82 -5.71 -12.80
CA TRP A 263 5.59 -5.40 -14.01
C TRP A 263 7.10 -5.55 -13.78
N PHE A 264 7.61 -5.06 -12.65
CA PHE A 264 9.01 -5.26 -12.28
C PHE A 264 9.34 -6.74 -12.05
N LEU A 265 8.43 -7.50 -11.43
CA LEU A 265 8.61 -8.92 -11.14
C LEU A 265 8.75 -9.72 -12.44
N VAL A 266 7.78 -9.55 -13.36
CA VAL A 266 7.79 -10.25 -14.65
C VAL A 266 9.01 -9.86 -15.47
N LYS A 267 9.37 -8.57 -15.50
CA LYS A 267 10.58 -8.12 -16.19
C LYS A 267 11.83 -8.79 -15.61
N GLY A 268 11.93 -8.92 -14.29
CA GLY A 268 13.00 -9.64 -13.62
C GLY A 268 13.05 -11.13 -14.02
N LEU A 269 11.91 -11.81 -13.94
CA LEU A 269 11.77 -13.25 -14.25
C LEU A 269 12.10 -13.58 -15.71
N VAL A 270 11.57 -12.80 -16.66
CA VAL A 270 11.84 -12.99 -18.10
C VAL A 270 13.32 -12.74 -18.42
N THR A 271 13.92 -11.74 -17.78
CA THR A 271 15.35 -11.45 -17.96
C THR A 271 16.20 -12.59 -17.39
N PHE A 272 15.78 -13.19 -16.28
CA PHE A 272 16.40 -14.39 -15.71
C PHE A 272 16.30 -15.57 -16.67
N LEU A 273 15.09 -15.88 -17.15
CA LEU A 273 14.79 -16.96 -18.10
C LEU A 273 15.70 -16.88 -19.35
N ARG A 274 15.79 -15.70 -19.98
CA ARG A 274 16.64 -15.46 -21.13
C ARG A 274 18.11 -15.80 -20.84
N SER A 275 18.61 -15.33 -19.70
CA SER A 275 20.04 -15.36 -19.44
C SER A 275 20.57 -16.63 -18.82
N TYR A 276 19.73 -17.36 -18.09
CA TYR A 276 20.15 -18.54 -17.34
C TYR A 276 19.76 -19.82 -18.06
N LEU A 277 18.50 -19.94 -18.47
CA LEU A 277 18.02 -21.12 -19.19
C LEU A 277 18.41 -21.03 -20.67
N LEU A 278 17.88 -20.06 -21.41
CA LEU A 278 17.97 -20.10 -22.87
C LEU A 278 19.42 -19.95 -23.39
N SER A 279 20.25 -19.17 -22.71
CA SER A 279 21.68 -19.06 -23.04
C SER A 279 22.48 -20.34 -22.78
N ARG A 280 22.09 -21.18 -21.81
CA ARG A 280 22.77 -22.46 -21.52
C ARG A 280 22.31 -23.58 -22.45
N LEU A 281 21.10 -23.49 -22.99
CA LEU A 281 20.56 -24.43 -23.96
C LEU A 281 21.05 -24.19 -25.41
N GLY A 282 21.94 -23.21 -25.64
CA GLY A 282 22.48 -22.93 -26.97
C GLY A 282 21.47 -22.33 -27.96
N ALA A 283 20.34 -21.81 -27.48
CA ALA A 283 19.30 -21.24 -28.34
C ALA A 283 19.83 -19.98 -29.09
N SER A 284 19.49 -19.86 -30.37
CA SER A 284 19.86 -18.70 -31.19
C SER A 284 19.22 -17.42 -30.65
N GLN A 285 19.89 -16.27 -30.81
CA GLN A 285 19.47 -15.01 -30.20
C GLN A 285 18.04 -14.60 -30.60
N SER A 286 17.62 -14.88 -31.84
CA SER A 286 16.26 -14.65 -32.33
C SER A 286 15.22 -15.48 -31.58
N VAL A 287 15.49 -16.76 -31.33
CA VAL A 287 14.58 -17.64 -30.55
C VAL A 287 14.50 -17.14 -29.10
N GLN A 288 15.61 -16.67 -28.53
CA GLN A 288 15.60 -16.12 -27.17
C GLN A 288 14.72 -14.89 -27.03
N ASP A 289 14.78 -13.98 -28.00
CA ASP A 289 13.99 -12.75 -27.96
C ASP A 289 12.50 -13.04 -28.15
N VAL A 290 12.12 -13.94 -29.06
CA VAL A 290 10.73 -14.35 -29.26
C VAL A 290 10.16 -15.01 -28.00
N VAL A 291 10.87 -15.99 -27.42
CA VAL A 291 10.41 -16.69 -26.20
C VAL A 291 10.31 -15.72 -25.02
N ALA A 292 11.25 -14.80 -24.87
CA ALA A 292 11.21 -13.81 -23.79
C ALA A 292 10.02 -12.87 -23.91
N VAL A 293 9.70 -12.42 -25.13
CA VAL A 293 8.53 -11.55 -25.38
C VAL A 293 7.22 -12.30 -25.10
N LEU A 294 7.09 -13.53 -25.59
CA LEU A 294 5.90 -14.36 -25.33
C LEU A 294 5.71 -14.64 -23.83
N ALA A 295 6.77 -15.07 -23.14
CA ALA A 295 6.74 -15.32 -21.71
C ALA A 295 6.35 -14.06 -20.94
N ARG A 296 6.84 -12.87 -21.33
CA ARG A 296 6.47 -11.61 -20.70
C ARG A 296 4.98 -11.32 -20.81
N TYR A 297 4.40 -11.46 -21.99
CA TYR A 297 2.97 -11.19 -22.19
C TYR A 297 2.09 -12.18 -21.43
N ILE A 298 2.42 -13.47 -21.47
CA ILE A 298 1.67 -14.52 -20.75
C ILE A 298 1.74 -14.28 -19.23
N LEU A 299 2.93 -14.03 -18.69
CA LEU A 299 3.11 -13.81 -17.25
C LEU A 299 2.44 -12.51 -16.77
N LEU A 300 2.49 -11.43 -17.55
CA LEU A 300 1.77 -10.20 -17.22
C LEU A 300 0.25 -10.40 -17.26
N PHE A 301 -0.26 -11.07 -18.28
CA PHE A 301 -1.69 -11.34 -18.43
C PHE A 301 -2.21 -12.19 -17.27
N LEU A 302 -1.55 -13.31 -16.97
CA LEU A 302 -1.94 -14.20 -15.89
C LEU A 302 -1.81 -13.52 -14.51
N GLY A 303 -0.70 -12.79 -14.30
CA GLY A 303 -0.47 -12.05 -13.06
C GLY A 303 -1.51 -10.95 -12.82
N LEU A 304 -1.96 -10.27 -13.88
CA LEU A 304 -2.99 -9.24 -13.79
C LEU A 304 -4.36 -9.85 -13.43
N ILE A 305 -4.72 -10.99 -14.04
CA ILE A 305 -5.96 -11.71 -13.70
C ILE A 305 -5.96 -12.12 -12.22
N ILE A 306 -4.87 -12.73 -11.75
CA ILE A 306 -4.73 -13.13 -10.34
C ILE A 306 -4.85 -11.90 -9.43
N LEU A 307 -4.17 -10.81 -9.77
CA LEU A 307 -4.21 -9.57 -8.99
C LEU A 307 -5.62 -8.99 -8.87
N LEU A 308 -6.34 -8.90 -9.98
CA LEU A 308 -7.71 -8.37 -10.01
C LEU A 308 -8.69 -9.31 -9.27
N GLN A 309 -8.51 -10.62 -9.36
CA GLN A 309 -9.33 -11.60 -8.64
C GLN A 309 -9.10 -11.55 -7.11
N LEU A 310 -7.84 -11.42 -6.66
CA LEU A 310 -7.51 -11.19 -5.25
C LEU A 310 -8.13 -9.89 -4.72
N TRP A 311 -8.34 -8.92 -5.60
CA TRP A 311 -9.00 -7.65 -5.28
C TRP A 311 -10.54 -7.76 -5.17
N GLY A 312 -11.10 -8.95 -5.45
CA GLY A 312 -12.55 -9.19 -5.39
C GLY A 312 -13.31 -8.81 -6.65
N LEU A 313 -12.63 -8.62 -7.78
CA LEU A 313 -13.29 -8.37 -9.05
C LEU A 313 -13.73 -9.69 -9.69
N ASP A 314 -15.00 -9.78 -10.09
CA ASP A 314 -15.49 -10.90 -10.87
C ASP A 314 -15.00 -10.78 -12.32
N LEU A 315 -14.09 -11.68 -12.71
CA LEU A 315 -13.49 -11.73 -14.03
C LEU A 315 -14.09 -12.83 -14.90
N SER A 316 -15.24 -13.41 -14.52
CA SER A 316 -15.88 -14.50 -15.26
C SER A 316 -16.16 -14.10 -16.71
N ALA A 317 -16.64 -12.87 -16.94
CA ALA A 317 -16.86 -12.34 -18.29
C ALA A 317 -15.54 -12.22 -19.10
N LEU A 318 -14.45 -11.79 -18.46
CA LEU A 318 -13.15 -11.69 -19.10
C LEU A 318 -12.56 -13.07 -19.40
N ALA A 319 -12.78 -14.06 -18.53
CA ALA A 319 -12.38 -15.45 -18.75
C ALA A 319 -13.12 -16.08 -19.94
N ILE A 320 -14.40 -15.77 -20.11
CA ILE A 320 -15.17 -16.19 -21.29
C ILE A 320 -14.57 -15.58 -22.57
N LEU A 321 -14.32 -14.27 -22.58
CA LEU A 321 -13.70 -13.60 -23.73
C LEU A 321 -12.30 -14.17 -24.04
N ALA A 322 -11.48 -14.39 -23.01
CA ALA A 322 -10.17 -15.01 -23.16
C ALA A 322 -10.26 -16.45 -23.72
N SER A 323 -11.29 -17.20 -23.35
CA SER A 323 -11.55 -18.55 -23.85
C SER A 323 -11.90 -18.53 -25.34
N VAL A 324 -12.80 -17.64 -25.77
CA VAL A 324 -13.18 -17.49 -27.18
C VAL A 324 -11.97 -17.05 -28.02
N LEU A 325 -11.21 -16.06 -27.55
CA LEU A 325 -9.99 -15.61 -28.20
C LEU A 325 -8.94 -16.72 -28.26
N GLY A 326 -8.78 -17.50 -27.18
CA GLY A 326 -7.85 -18.63 -27.11
C GLY A 326 -8.18 -19.72 -28.12
N VAL A 327 -9.46 -20.05 -28.28
CA VAL A 327 -9.95 -20.99 -29.30
C VAL A 327 -9.66 -20.44 -30.70
N GLY A 328 -9.92 -19.15 -30.95
CA GLY A 328 -9.62 -18.49 -32.23
C GLY A 328 -8.12 -18.53 -32.59
N ILE A 329 -7.25 -18.28 -31.61
CA ILE A 329 -5.79 -18.40 -31.79
C ILE A 329 -5.39 -19.86 -32.05
N GLY A 330 -6.00 -20.82 -31.34
CA GLY A 330 -5.78 -22.25 -31.54
C GLY A 330 -6.11 -22.70 -32.96
N PHE A 331 -7.23 -22.24 -33.52
CA PHE A 331 -7.58 -22.49 -34.93
C PHE A 331 -6.56 -21.87 -35.89
N GLY A 332 -6.10 -20.64 -35.63
CA GLY A 332 -5.05 -20.00 -36.44
C GLY A 332 -3.69 -20.73 -36.41
N LEU A 333 -3.38 -21.39 -35.28
CA LEU A 333 -2.13 -22.13 -35.09
C LEU A 333 -2.24 -23.62 -35.45
N GLN A 334 -3.42 -24.08 -35.89
CA GLN A 334 -3.71 -25.50 -36.10
C GLN A 334 -2.72 -26.19 -37.04
N ASN A 335 -2.39 -25.55 -38.18
CA ASN A 335 -1.45 -26.12 -39.15
C ASN A 335 -0.04 -26.28 -38.57
N ILE A 336 0.42 -25.33 -37.76
CA ILE A 336 1.73 -25.39 -37.12
C ILE A 336 1.74 -26.52 -36.07
N ALA A 337 0.67 -26.63 -35.28
CA ALA A 337 0.54 -27.70 -34.29
C ALA A 337 0.50 -29.09 -34.94
N ASN A 338 -0.27 -29.25 -36.03
CA ASN A 338 -0.34 -30.50 -36.79
C ASN A 338 1.04 -30.91 -37.33
N ASN A 339 1.76 -29.98 -37.97
CA ASN A 339 3.10 -30.24 -38.50
C ASN A 339 4.09 -30.61 -37.39
N PHE A 340 3.99 -29.97 -36.23
CA PHE A 340 4.84 -30.27 -35.07
C PHE A 340 4.56 -31.67 -34.50
N ILE A 341 3.29 -32.03 -34.31
CA ILE A 341 2.88 -33.36 -33.82
C ILE A 341 3.32 -34.45 -34.80
N SER A 342 3.10 -34.25 -36.11
CA SER A 342 3.57 -35.19 -37.13
C SER A 342 5.09 -35.40 -37.05
N GLY A 343 5.87 -34.33 -36.89
CA GLY A 343 7.32 -34.43 -36.70
C GLY A 343 7.72 -35.21 -35.43
N LEU A 344 7.00 -35.00 -34.32
CA LEU A 344 7.24 -35.72 -33.07
C LEU A 344 6.92 -37.22 -33.20
N ILE A 345 5.79 -37.56 -33.82
CA ILE A 345 5.36 -38.95 -34.07
C ILE A 345 6.41 -39.67 -34.92
N ILE A 346 6.84 -39.06 -36.03
CA ILE A 346 7.89 -39.64 -36.89
C ILE A 346 9.19 -39.89 -36.11
N THR A 347 9.56 -38.97 -35.22
CA THR A 347 10.78 -39.12 -34.41
C THR A 347 10.66 -40.24 -33.38
N LEU A 348 9.48 -40.41 -32.77
CA LEU A 348 9.23 -41.40 -31.72
C LEU A 348 9.02 -42.81 -32.29
N GLU A 349 8.16 -42.94 -33.30
CA GLU A 349 7.79 -44.23 -33.89
C GLU A 349 8.80 -44.70 -34.93
N ARG A 350 9.66 -43.80 -35.42
CA ARG A 350 10.64 -44.05 -36.49
C ARG A 350 10.06 -44.88 -37.64
N PRO A 351 8.91 -44.51 -38.23
CA PRO A 351 8.30 -45.27 -39.33
C PRO A 351 9.16 -45.25 -40.61
N ILE A 352 10.12 -44.32 -40.68
CA ILE A 352 11.11 -44.17 -41.74
C ILE A 352 12.48 -43.90 -41.10
N GLN A 353 13.52 -44.58 -41.58
CA GLN A 353 14.89 -44.43 -41.10
C GLN A 353 15.75 -43.66 -42.11
N VAL A 354 16.85 -43.07 -41.61
CA VAL A 354 17.81 -42.37 -42.46
C VAL A 354 18.46 -43.38 -43.41
N GLY A 355 18.09 -43.32 -44.69
CA GLY A 355 18.53 -44.26 -45.72
C GLY A 355 17.39 -44.97 -46.46
N ASP A 356 16.15 -44.85 -45.99
CA ASP A 356 14.99 -45.45 -46.67
C ASP A 356 14.60 -44.69 -47.93
N PHE A 357 14.26 -45.43 -48.99
CA PHE A 357 13.61 -44.88 -50.18
C PHE A 357 12.12 -44.74 -49.92
N VAL A 358 11.69 -43.49 -49.72
CA VAL A 358 10.29 -43.17 -49.40
C VAL A 358 9.67 -42.43 -50.58
N LYS A 359 8.49 -42.87 -51.02
CA LYS A 359 7.69 -42.18 -52.03
C LYS A 359 6.67 -41.27 -51.35
N LEU A 360 6.71 -39.97 -51.65
CA LEU A 360 5.83 -38.95 -51.05
C LEU A 360 4.74 -38.57 -52.06
N GLY A 361 3.59 -39.25 -52.00
CA GLY A 361 2.50 -39.04 -52.95
C GLY A 361 2.78 -39.66 -54.32
N ASP A 362 2.32 -39.01 -55.40
CA ASP A 362 2.53 -39.45 -56.79
C ASP A 362 3.84 -38.95 -57.42
N LEU A 363 4.69 -38.28 -56.66
CA LEU A 363 6.00 -37.78 -57.10
C LEU A 363 7.12 -38.77 -56.76
#